data_AF-A0A356NFP1-F1
#
_entry.id   AF-A0A356NFP1-F1
#
_cell.length_a   1.000
_cell.length_b   1.000
_cell.length_c   1.000
_cell.angle_alpha   90.00
_cell.angle_beta   90.00
_cell.angle_gamma   90.00
#
_symmetry.space_group_name_H-M   'P 1'
#
loop_
_entity.id
_entity.type
_entity.pdbx_description
1 polymer ?
#
loop_
_entity_poly.entity_id
_entity_poly.type
_entity_poly.pdbx_seq_one_letter_code
_entity_poly.pdbx_strand_id
1 'polypeptide(L)'
;LTLNDHGRVYVADLPKLSDGQLANLSREAREVFTSLEQRIAQLEADLETTPRDAVIRACTKRDVTARFMKAIEEEQNSRRNNPQLMAAAGESISRTFMEVARHRLPGETFDSLLQEAVSLVNQQEEGRQREPERLPVVVSDMPSA
;
A
#
# COMPACT_ATOMS: atom_id res chain seq x y z
N LEU A 1 3.32 -8.43 23.24
CA LEU A 1 4.30 -9.52 22.99
C LEU A 1 5.66 -9.00 23.45
N THR A 2 6.45 -9.80 24.17
CA THR A 2 7.84 -9.44 24.51
C THR A 2 8.74 -10.02 23.43
N LEU A 3 9.41 -9.15 22.68
CA LEU A 3 10.36 -9.50 21.63
C LEU A 3 11.78 -9.52 22.20
N ASN A 4 12.63 -10.39 21.68
CA ASN A 4 13.92 -10.73 22.31
C ASN A 4 14.87 -9.52 22.39
N ASP A 5 14.74 -8.57 21.46
CA ASP A 5 15.65 -7.42 21.38
C ASP A 5 14.98 -6.07 21.73
N HIS A 6 13.64 -6.00 21.84
CA HIS A 6 12.91 -4.71 21.90
C HIS A 6 11.88 -4.59 23.04
N GLY A 7 11.79 -5.57 23.94
CA GLY A 7 10.84 -5.51 25.06
C GLY A 7 9.38 -5.65 24.58
N ARG A 8 8.43 -4.98 25.26
CA ARG A 8 7.01 -5.01 24.86
C ARG A 8 6.76 -3.95 23.79
N VAL A 9 6.51 -4.39 22.56
CA VAL A 9 6.10 -3.50 21.46
C VAL A 9 4.59 -3.51 21.32
N TYR A 10 3.99 -2.32 21.23
CA TYR A 10 2.57 -2.14 21.00
C TYR A 10 2.32 -1.66 19.56
N VAL A 11 1.11 -1.90 19.05
CA VAL A 11 0.71 -1.43 17.70
C VAL A 11 0.86 0.09 17.56
N ALA A 12 0.66 0.84 18.66
CA ALA A 12 0.84 2.29 18.68
C ALA A 12 2.28 2.76 18.48
N ASP A 13 3.27 1.87 18.61
CA ASP A 13 4.69 2.19 18.45
C ASP A 13 5.17 1.99 17.02
N LEU A 14 4.44 1.23 16.19
CA LEU A 14 4.83 0.91 14.80
C LEU A 14 5.18 2.13 13.95
N PRO A 15 4.44 3.26 14.00
CA PRO A 15 4.78 4.44 13.20
C PRO A 15 6.11 5.09 13.58
N LYS A 16 6.61 4.85 14.80
CA LYS A 16 7.87 5.44 15.30
C LYS A 16 9.10 4.60 14.95
N LEU A 17 8.90 3.39 14.42
CA LEU A 17 9.95 2.44 14.12
C LEU A 17 10.48 2.68 12.70
N SER A 18 11.77 2.44 12.49
CA SER A 18 12.37 2.43 11.15
C SER A 18 11.93 1.21 10.34
N ASP A 19 12.11 1.25 9.02
CA ASP A 19 11.75 0.13 8.14
C ASP A 19 12.53 -1.14 8.48
N GLY A 20 13.81 -1.00 8.84
CA GLY A 20 14.63 -2.12 9.31
C GLY A 20 14.10 -2.74 10.60
N GLN A 21 13.65 -1.91 11.55
CA GLN A 21 13.02 -2.39 12.78
C GLN A 21 11.68 -3.08 12.50
N LEU A 22 10.84 -2.53 11.63
CA LEU A 22 9.59 -3.19 11.21
C LEU A 22 9.84 -4.54 10.52
N ALA A 23 10.90 -4.64 9.72
CA ALA A 23 11.28 -5.91 9.08
C ALA A 23 11.73 -6.96 10.10
N ASN A 24 12.53 -6.57 11.10
CA ASN A 24 12.95 -7.45 12.19
C ASN A 24 11.75 -7.91 13.03
N LEU A 25 10.88 -6.98 13.43
CA LEU A 25 9.64 -7.28 14.16
C LEU A 25 8.71 -8.22 13.40
N SER A 26 8.60 -8.06 12.08
CA SER A 26 7.83 -8.96 11.23
C SER A 26 8.39 -10.39 11.25
N ARG A 27 9.73 -10.52 11.21
CA ARG A 27 10.42 -11.83 11.29
C ARG A 27 10.20 -12.48 12.65
N GLU A 28 10.46 -11.77 13.73
CA GLU A 28 10.29 -12.29 15.08
C GLU A 28 8.82 -12.65 15.37
N ALA A 29 7.86 -11.83 14.92
CA ALA A 29 6.44 -12.15 15.07
C ALA A 29 6.05 -13.43 14.33
N ARG A 30 6.63 -13.69 13.14
CA ARG A 30 6.45 -14.95 12.41
C ARG A 30 7.03 -16.14 13.16
N GLU A 31 8.24 -16.02 13.70
CA GLU A 31 8.87 -17.08 14.49
C GLU A 31 8.03 -17.42 15.73
N VAL A 32 7.55 -16.40 16.45
CA VAL A 32 6.65 -16.58 17.59
C VAL A 32 5.34 -17.22 17.16
N PHE A 33 4.76 -16.80 16.03
CA PHE A 33 3.53 -17.37 15.50
C PHE A 33 3.69 -18.87 15.20
N THR A 34 4.73 -19.26 14.46
CA THR A 34 5.02 -20.67 14.17
C THR A 34 5.29 -21.48 15.44
N SER A 35 6.01 -20.92 16.40
CA SER A 35 6.23 -21.57 17.71
C SER A 35 4.91 -21.79 18.47
N LEU A 36 3.98 -20.83 18.41
CA LEU A 36 2.66 -20.96 19.02
C LEU A 36 1.81 -22.03 18.31
N GLU A 37 1.85 -22.13 16.99
CA GLU A 37 1.15 -23.18 16.25
C GLU A 37 1.65 -24.57 16.63
N GLN A 38 2.96 -24.77 16.68
CA GLN A 38 3.55 -26.05 17.14
C GLN A 38 3.15 -26.36 18.58
N ARG A 39 3.15 -25.35 19.47
CA ARG A 39 2.76 -25.54 20.86
C ARG A 39 1.29 -25.86 21.02
N ILE A 40 0.40 -25.23 20.24
CA ILE A 40 -1.03 -25.53 20.24
C ILE A 40 -1.24 -26.98 19.82
N ALA A 41 -0.61 -27.41 18.71
CA ALA A 41 -0.73 -28.80 18.24
C ALA A 41 -0.28 -29.83 19.28
N GLN A 42 0.81 -29.56 20.03
CA GLN A 42 1.24 -30.40 21.14
C GLN A 42 0.21 -30.45 22.27
N LEU A 43 -0.31 -29.29 22.69
CA LEU A 43 -1.30 -29.21 23.79
C LEU A 43 -2.63 -29.86 23.41
N GLU A 44 -3.00 -29.84 22.13
CA GLU A 44 -4.17 -30.52 21.58
C GLU A 44 -3.96 -32.04 21.47
N ALA A 45 -2.75 -32.51 21.22
CA ALA A 45 -2.41 -33.94 21.25
C ALA A 45 -2.49 -34.51 22.68
N ASP A 46 -2.06 -33.72 23.68
CA ASP A 46 -2.04 -34.13 25.09
C ASP A 46 -3.30 -33.68 25.85
N LEU A 47 -4.44 -33.51 25.17
CA LEU A 47 -5.66 -32.91 25.75
C LEU A 47 -6.25 -33.70 26.92
N GLU A 48 -5.97 -35.00 27.01
CA GLU A 48 -6.39 -35.84 28.13
C GLU A 48 -5.69 -35.48 29.45
N THR A 49 -4.47 -34.95 29.36
CA THR A 49 -3.64 -34.57 30.53
C THR A 49 -3.52 -33.05 30.69
N THR A 50 -3.76 -32.30 29.61
CA THR A 50 -3.57 -30.86 29.56
C THR A 50 -4.88 -30.12 29.87
N PRO A 51 -4.86 -29.14 30.80
CA PRO A 51 -6.05 -28.33 31.07
C PRO A 51 -6.43 -27.51 29.83
N ARG A 52 -7.71 -27.58 29.42
CA ARG A 52 -8.26 -26.86 28.25
C ARG A 52 -7.94 -25.36 28.26
N ASP A 53 -7.86 -24.74 29.43
CA ASP A 53 -7.51 -23.33 29.57
C ASP A 53 -6.11 -23.01 29.02
N ALA A 54 -5.17 -23.96 29.06
CA ALA A 54 -3.85 -23.78 28.47
C ALA A 54 -3.92 -23.68 26.94
N VAL A 55 -4.74 -24.50 26.30
CA VAL A 55 -5.02 -24.44 24.85
C VAL A 55 -5.69 -23.11 24.50
N ILE A 56 -6.73 -22.72 25.24
CA ILE A 56 -7.46 -21.45 25.00
C ILE A 56 -6.51 -20.24 25.10
N ARG A 57 -5.62 -20.21 26.10
CA ARG A 57 -4.63 -19.14 26.24
C ARG A 57 -3.62 -19.13 25.09
N ALA A 58 -3.15 -20.30 24.66
CA ALA A 58 -2.22 -20.41 23.53
C ALA A 58 -2.86 -19.93 22.22
N CYS A 59 -4.09 -20.35 21.93
CA CYS A 59 -4.88 -19.88 20.78
C CYS A 59 -5.09 -18.36 20.83
N THR A 60 -5.47 -17.83 21.99
CA THR A 60 -5.64 -16.38 22.16
C THR A 60 -4.33 -15.62 21.87
N LYS A 61 -3.18 -16.15 22.34
CA LYS A 61 -1.87 -15.56 22.07
C LYS A 61 -1.50 -15.64 20.58
N ARG A 62 -1.82 -16.74 19.90
CA ARG A 62 -1.66 -16.88 18.44
C ARG A 62 -2.47 -15.83 17.71
N ASP A 63 -3.75 -15.65 18.05
CA ASP A 63 -4.64 -14.71 17.38
C ASP A 63 -4.25 -13.24 17.61
N VAL A 64 -3.74 -12.92 18.80
CA VAL A 64 -3.14 -11.60 19.08
C VAL A 64 -1.87 -11.40 18.23
N THR A 65 -1.04 -12.43 18.09
CA THR A 65 0.17 -12.38 17.26
C THR A 65 -0.16 -12.20 15.77
N ALA A 66 -1.18 -12.90 15.27
CA ALA A 66 -1.68 -12.75 13.90
C ALA A 66 -2.15 -11.32 13.62
N ARG A 67 -2.93 -10.73 14.54
CA ARG A 67 -3.36 -9.33 14.42
C ARG A 67 -2.18 -8.36 14.46
N PHE A 68 -1.17 -8.64 15.28
CA PHE A 68 0.04 -7.83 15.34
C PHE A 68 0.83 -7.88 14.03
N MET A 69 0.98 -9.06 13.42
CA MET A 69 1.60 -9.21 12.10
C MET A 69 0.87 -8.42 11.03
N LYS A 70 -0.47 -8.46 11.02
CA LYS A 70 -1.28 -7.69 10.09
C LYS A 70 -1.07 -6.18 10.25
N ALA A 71 -0.99 -5.69 11.49
CA ALA A 71 -0.72 -4.27 11.74
C ALA A 71 0.66 -3.84 11.23
N ILE A 72 1.69 -4.71 11.33
CA ILE A 72 3.02 -4.45 10.76
C ILE A 72 2.93 -4.36 9.22
N GLU A 73 2.20 -5.28 8.59
CA GLU A 73 2.01 -5.27 7.14
C GLU A 73 1.26 -4.02 6.65
N GLU A 74 0.19 -3.64 7.35
CA GLU A 74 -0.56 -2.41 7.07
C GLU A 74 0.33 -1.16 7.16
N GLU A 75 1.16 -1.06 8.20
CA GLU A 75 2.12 0.04 8.35
C GLU A 75 3.17 0.04 7.24
N GLN A 76 3.74 -1.12 6.90
CA GLN A 76 4.70 -1.24 5.80
C GLN A 76 4.08 -0.85 4.45
N ASN A 77 2.83 -1.24 4.21
CA ASN A 77 2.11 -0.88 3.00
C ASN A 77 1.76 0.61 2.95
N SER A 78 1.38 1.19 4.09
CA SER A 78 1.14 2.63 4.24
C SER A 78 2.39 3.45 3.86
N ARG A 79 3.58 3.01 4.30
CA ARG A 79 4.86 3.65 3.94
C ARG A 79 5.21 3.53 2.47
N ARG A 80 5.01 2.34 1.87
CA ARG A 80 5.26 2.12 0.44
C ARG A 80 4.35 2.97 -0.43
N ASN A 81 3.09 3.11 -0.03
CA ASN A 81 2.09 3.88 -0.76
C ASN A 81 2.00 5.33 -0.29
N ASN A 82 3.05 5.86 0.35
CA ASN A 82 3.02 7.22 0.86
C ASN A 82 2.82 8.21 -0.31
N PRO A 83 1.69 8.94 -0.35
CA PRO A 83 1.35 9.81 -1.47
C PRO A 83 2.34 10.96 -1.63
N GLN A 84 2.99 11.41 -0.55
CA GLN A 84 4.01 12.45 -0.62
C GLN A 84 5.29 11.93 -1.27
N LEU A 85 5.70 10.70 -0.96
CA LEU A 85 6.83 10.06 -1.65
C LEU A 85 6.50 9.80 -3.13
N MET A 86 5.28 9.35 -3.43
CA MET A 86 4.85 9.14 -4.82
C MET A 86 4.79 10.44 -5.62
N ALA A 87 4.27 11.52 -5.04
CA ALA A 87 4.26 12.84 -5.67
C ALA A 87 5.68 13.37 -5.90
N ALA A 88 6.55 13.29 -4.89
CA ALA A 88 7.94 13.71 -5.00
C ALA A 88 8.74 12.86 -6.00
N ALA A 89 8.50 11.54 -6.05
CA ALA A 89 9.09 10.64 -7.05
C ALA A 89 8.59 10.98 -8.46
N GLY A 90 7.29 11.23 -8.65
CA GLY A 90 6.73 11.63 -9.94
C GLY A 90 7.34 12.95 -10.44
N GLU A 91 7.45 13.95 -9.57
CA GLU A 91 8.08 15.23 -9.91
C GLU A 91 9.58 15.09 -10.18
N SER A 92 10.31 14.37 -9.34
CA SER A 92 11.77 14.19 -9.51
C SER A 92 12.10 13.39 -10.77
N ILE A 93 11.39 12.29 -11.05
CA ILE A 93 11.58 11.51 -12.28
C ILE A 93 11.29 12.37 -13.51
N SER A 94 10.19 13.12 -13.50
CA SER A 94 9.84 14.01 -14.62
C SER A 94 10.89 15.10 -14.82
N ARG A 95 11.38 15.72 -13.73
CA ARG A 95 12.46 16.72 -13.79
C ARG A 95 13.77 16.13 -14.29
N THR A 96 14.21 14.99 -13.75
CA THR A 96 15.44 14.31 -14.18
C THR A 96 15.35 13.86 -15.63
N PHE A 97 14.20 13.35 -16.08
CA PHE A 97 13.98 13.01 -17.47
C PHE A 97 14.11 14.24 -18.38
N MET A 98 13.46 15.35 -18.02
CA MET A 98 13.54 16.61 -18.77
C MET A 98 14.97 17.17 -18.82
N GLU A 99 15.71 17.07 -17.71
CA GLU A 99 17.10 17.48 -17.61
C GLU A 99 18.01 16.63 -18.50
N VAL A 100 17.85 15.30 -18.46
CA VAL A 100 18.59 14.37 -19.33
C VAL A 100 18.25 14.61 -20.80
N ALA A 101 16.97 14.81 -21.15
CA ALA A 101 16.55 15.09 -22.51
C ALA A 101 17.16 16.40 -23.03
N ARG A 102 17.18 17.46 -22.21
CA ARG A 102 17.82 18.73 -22.53
C ARG A 102 19.33 18.60 -22.75
N HIS A 103 20.00 17.69 -22.04
CA HIS A 103 21.43 17.42 -22.24
C HIS A 103 21.74 16.55 -23.46
N ARG A 104 20.77 15.76 -23.95
CA ARG A 104 20.99 14.79 -25.04
C ARG A 104 20.48 15.27 -26.40
N LEU A 105 19.57 16.23 -26.42
CA LEU A 105 19.01 16.82 -27.63
C LEU A 105 19.65 18.19 -27.89
N PRO A 106 19.84 18.59 -29.16
CA PRO A 106 20.14 19.98 -29.49
C PRO A 106 19.05 20.90 -28.94
N GLY A 107 19.44 22.06 -28.39
CA GLY A 107 18.53 22.96 -27.67
C GLY A 107 17.25 23.30 -28.45
N GLU A 108 17.39 23.65 -29.74
CA GLU A 108 16.25 23.98 -30.61
C GLU A 108 15.31 22.78 -30.85
N THR A 109 15.86 21.57 -30.96
CA THR A 109 15.05 20.34 -31.12
C THR A 109 14.30 20.01 -29.83
N PHE A 110 14.95 20.15 -28.68
CA PHE A 110 14.30 19.96 -27.39
C PHE A 110 13.16 20.94 -27.18
N ASP A 111 13.40 22.24 -27.41
CA ASP A 111 12.40 23.28 -27.19
C ASP A 111 11.22 23.14 -28.16
N SER A 112 11.46 22.73 -29.42
CA SER A 112 10.39 22.46 -30.40
C SER A 112 9.51 21.27 -30.00
N LEU A 113 10.12 20.14 -29.59
CA LEU A 113 9.39 18.95 -29.13
C LEU A 113 8.63 19.22 -27.84
N LEU A 114 9.20 20.01 -26.93
CA LEU A 114 8.52 20.42 -25.69
C LEU A 114 7.30 21.28 -25.99
N GLN A 115 7.43 22.25 -26.90
CA GLN A 115 6.34 23.11 -27.31
C GLN A 115 5.23 22.32 -28.00
N GLU A 116 5.58 21.38 -28.88
CA GLU A 116 4.63 20.47 -29.53
C GLU A 116 3.87 19.61 -28.49
N ALA A 117 4.60 19.00 -27.55
CA ALA A 117 4.00 18.19 -26.49
C ALA A 117 3.02 18.99 -25.62
N VAL A 118 3.38 20.21 -25.21
CA VAL A 118 2.49 21.11 -24.45
C VAL A 118 1.26 21.49 -25.26
N SER A 119 1.43 21.81 -26.55
CA SER A 119 0.30 22.11 -27.44
C SER A 119 -0.66 20.93 -27.60
N LEU A 120 -0.15 19.70 -27.72
CA LEU A 120 -0.98 18.50 -27.81
C LEU A 120 -1.76 18.23 -26.51
N VAL A 121 -1.14 18.42 -25.33
CA VAL A 121 -1.82 18.26 -24.04
C VAL A 121 -2.95 19.29 -23.88
N ASN A 122 -2.69 20.56 -24.20
CA ASN A 122 -3.71 21.60 -24.14
C ASN A 122 -4.90 21.30 -25.07
N GLN A 123 -4.63 20.82 -26.29
CA GLN A 123 -5.69 20.39 -27.23
C GLN A 123 -6.51 19.20 -26.70
N GLN A 124 -5.88 18.25 -26.00
CA GLN A 124 -6.58 17.14 -25.38
C GLN A 124 -7.45 17.59 -24.20
N GLU A 125 -7.00 18.55 -23.38
CA GLU A 125 -7.81 19.10 -22.29
C GLU A 125 -9.01 19.90 -22.82
N GLU A 126 -8.82 20.68 -23.88
CA GLU A 126 -9.90 21.40 -24.58
C GLU A 126 -10.93 20.44 -25.20
N GLY A 127 -10.48 19.32 -25.78
CA GLY A 127 -11.36 18.27 -26.29
C GLY A 127 -12.15 17.55 -25.19
N ARG A 128 -11.51 17.31 -24.04
CA ARG A 128 -12.12 16.62 -22.90
C ARG A 128 -13.14 17.48 -22.13
N GLN A 129 -13.04 18.81 -22.21
CA GLN A 129 -14.04 19.74 -21.66
C GLN A 129 -15.26 19.94 -22.58
N ARG A 130 -15.22 19.51 -23.85
CA ARG A 130 -16.31 19.69 -24.82
C ARG A 130 -17.34 18.57 -24.90
N GLU A 131 -17.16 17.45 -24.18
CA GLU A 131 -18.23 16.47 -23.95
C GLU A 131 -18.71 16.58 -22.49
N PRO A 132 -19.93 17.11 -22.24
CA PRO A 132 -21.14 16.41 -22.63
C PRO A 132 -22.30 17.34 -23.07
N GLU A 133 -22.69 17.29 -24.33
CA GLU A 133 -24.10 17.54 -24.69
C GLU A 133 -24.70 16.22 -25.17
N ARG A 134 -25.48 15.61 -24.28
CA ARG A 134 -26.40 14.53 -24.63
C ARG A 134 -27.29 15.06 -25.76
N LEU A 135 -27.19 14.44 -26.94
CA LEU A 135 -28.15 14.65 -28.01
C LEU A 135 -29.57 14.48 -27.44
N PRO A 136 -30.51 15.41 -27.70
CA PRO A 136 -31.86 15.28 -27.19
C PRO A 136 -32.50 14.08 -27.88
N VAL A 137 -32.90 13.09 -27.08
CA VAL A 137 -33.76 12.00 -27.54
C VAL A 137 -35.10 12.64 -27.91
N VAL A 138 -35.35 12.81 -29.21
CA VAL A 138 -36.66 13.17 -29.73
C VAL A 138 -37.55 11.95 -29.54
N VAL A 139 -38.35 11.95 -28.47
CA VAL A 139 -39.48 11.03 -28.32
C VAL A 139 -40.56 11.55 -29.25
N SER A 140 -40.72 10.92 -30.42
CA SER A 140 -41.88 11.15 -31.27
C SER A 140 -43.11 10.53 -30.60
N ASP A 141 -43.99 11.38 -30.09
CA ASP A 141 -45.35 10.98 -29.72
C ASP A 141 -46.08 10.45 -30.95
N MET A 142 -46.51 9.19 -30.89
CA MET A 142 -47.50 8.62 -31.81
C MET A 142 -48.90 8.92 -31.26
N PRO A 143 -49.81 9.55 -32.03
CA PRO A 143 -51.16 9.77 -31.57
C PRO A 143 -51.97 8.47 -31.65
N SER A 144 -52.63 8.13 -30.54
CA SER A 144 -53.66 7.09 -30.48
C SER A 144 -54.87 7.47 -31.34
N ALA A 145 -55.23 6.58 -32.27
CA ALA A 145 -56.58 6.44 -32.81
C ALA A 145 -56.81 4.99 -33.22
#